data_AF-A0A359EFD6-F1
#
_entry.id   AF-A0A359EFD6-F1
#
_cell.length_a   1.000
_cell.length_b   1.000
_cell.length_c   1.000
_cell.angle_alpha   90.00
_cell.angle_beta   90.00
_cell.angle_gamma   90.00
#
_symmetry.space_group_name_H-M   'P 1'
#
loop_
_entity.id
_entity.type
_entity.pdbx_description
1 polymer ?
#
loop_
_entity_poly.entity_id
_entity_poly.type
_entity_poly.pdbx_seq_one_letter_code
_entity_poly.pdbx_strand_id
1 'polypeptide(L)'
;MNPSMWLKALRIIPRIDKDEWNKLDILSKWLIATRAAVLVMTFLSAALAGIFAARVGQFHFVPWLLVTVGLILSHATNNLLND
;
A
#
# COMPACT_ATOMS: atom_id res chain seq x y z
N MET A 1 9.38 14.78 5.70
CA MET A 1 8.68 13.93 4.71
C MET A 1 9.68 13.60 3.62
N ASN A 2 9.96 12.31 3.37
CA ASN A 2 11.01 11.88 2.43
C ASN A 2 10.42 11.06 1.26
N PRO A 3 9.99 11.70 0.16
CA PRO A 3 9.30 11.02 -0.95
C PRO A 3 10.17 9.99 -1.68
N SER A 4 11.50 10.15 -1.65
CA SER A 4 12.42 9.16 -2.22
C SER A 4 12.37 7.82 -1.46
N MET A 5 12.16 7.86 -0.14
CA MET A 5 12.04 6.64 0.66
C MET A 5 10.71 5.94 0.45
N TRP A 6 9.64 6.68 0.21
CA TRP A 6 8.33 6.10 -0.12
C TRP A 6 8.40 5.31 -1.43
N LEU A 7 9.03 5.88 -2.47
CA LEU A 7 9.23 5.17 -3.73
C LEU A 7 10.10 3.93 -3.58
N LYS A 8 11.13 3.99 -2.72
CA LYS A 8 12.01 2.83 -2.43
C LYS A 8 11.23 1.70 -1.73
N ALA A 9 10.45 2.03 -0.69
CA ALA A 9 9.63 1.07 0.05
C ALA A 9 8.52 0.42 -0.80
N LEU A 10 8.04 1.12 -1.83
CA LEU A 10 7.07 0.60 -2.80
C LEU A 10 7.71 -0.32 -3.86
N ARG A 11 9.03 -0.29 -4.06
CA ARG A 11 9.72 -1.09 -5.09
C ARG A 11 10.42 -2.32 -4.53
N ILE A 12 10.99 -2.22 -3.34
CA ILE A 12 11.78 -3.27 -2.69
C ILE A 12 11.53 -3.22 -1.18
N ILE A 13 11.77 -4.33 -0.48
CA ILE A 13 11.79 -4.36 0.99
C ILE A 13 13.19 -3.90 1.42
N PRO A 14 13.37 -2.66 1.90
CA PRO A 14 14.69 -2.17 2.27
C PRO A 14 15.11 -2.77 3.62
N ARG A 15 16.35 -3.24 3.72
CA ARG A 15 16.98 -3.45 5.04
C ARG A 15 17.44 -2.10 5.56
N ILE A 16 17.02 -1.74 6.76
CA ILE A 16 17.25 -0.43 7.36
C ILE A 16 17.88 -0.63 8.74
N ASP A 17 18.98 0.08 9.00
CA ASP A 17 19.65 0.05 10.30
C ASP A 17 18.96 0.97 11.32
N LYS A 18 19.25 0.78 12.60
CA LYS A 18 18.55 1.46 13.71
C LYS A 18 18.60 2.99 13.63
N ASP A 19 19.72 3.55 13.19
CA ASP A 19 19.89 4.99 13.02
C ASP A 19 19.09 5.56 11.84
N GLU A 20 18.97 4.79 10.76
CA GLU A 20 18.12 5.16 9.63
C GLU A 20 16.65 5.07 10.01
N TRP A 21 16.25 4.03 10.75
CA TRP A 21 14.88 3.87 11.26
C TRP A 21 14.43 5.05 12.11
N ASN A 22 15.29 5.55 12.99
CA ASN A 22 14.98 6.69 13.86
C ASN A 22 14.74 7.99 13.06
N LYS A 23 15.32 8.12 11.87
CA LYS A 23 15.17 9.29 10.99
C LYS A 23 13.93 9.22 10.10
N LEU A 24 13.23 8.08 10.06
CA LEU A 24 12.03 7.89 9.24
C LEU A 24 10.80 8.55 9.86
N ASP A 25 9.97 9.14 9.01
CA ASP A 25 8.62 9.57 9.37
C ASP A 25 7.68 8.37 9.60
N ILE A 26 6.56 8.62 10.30
CA ILE A 26 5.57 7.60 10.66
C ILE A 26 5.06 6.84 9.43
N LEU A 27 4.83 7.55 8.31
CA LEU A 27 4.36 6.94 7.06
C LEU A 27 5.40 5.99 6.47
N SER A 28 6.67 6.39 6.47
CA SER A 28 7.77 5.56 5.98
C SER A 28 7.93 4.30 6.82
N LYS A 29 7.88 4.43 8.16
CA LYS A 29 7.93 3.29 9.08
C LYS A 29 6.78 2.31 8.83
N TRP A 30 5.56 2.85 8.64
CA TRP A 30 4.39 2.04 8.32
C TRP A 30 4.56 1.29 7.00
N LEU A 31 4.98 1.97 5.92
CA LEU A 31 5.19 1.36 4.60
C LEU A 31 6.21 0.22 4.62
N ILE A 32 7.29 0.38 5.39
CA ILE A 32 8.32 -0.65 5.53
C ILE A 32 7.80 -1.83 6.34
N ALA A 33 7.18 -1.58 7.49
CA ALA A 33 6.66 -2.62 8.36
C ALA A 33 5.58 -3.46 7.66
N THR A 34 4.71 -2.86 6.86
CA THR A 34 3.62 -3.57 6.16
C THR A 34 4.07 -4.22 4.84
N ARG A 35 5.35 -4.12 4.46
CA ARG A 35 5.88 -4.58 3.17
C ARG A 35 5.10 -3.98 1.98
N ALA A 36 5.08 -2.64 1.91
CA ALA A 36 4.27 -1.90 0.94
C ALA A 36 4.49 -2.26 -0.54
N ALA A 37 5.66 -2.79 -0.90
CA ALA A 37 5.91 -3.31 -2.25
C ALA A 37 4.88 -4.37 -2.68
N VAL A 38 4.42 -5.20 -1.75
CA VAL A 38 3.41 -6.24 -2.02
C VAL A 38 2.01 -5.63 -2.12
N LEU A 39 1.74 -4.50 -1.45
CA LEU A 39 0.43 -3.84 -1.51
C LEU A 39 0.13 -3.26 -2.91
N VAL A 40 1.15 -3.02 -3.73
CA VAL A 40 1.00 -2.57 -5.12
C VAL A 40 0.17 -3.57 -5.92
N MET A 41 0.40 -4.88 -5.76
CA MET A 41 -0.37 -5.90 -6.49
C MET A 41 -1.86 -5.89 -6.09
N THR A 42 -2.15 -5.60 -4.82
CA THR A 42 -3.52 -5.52 -4.31
C THR A 42 -4.23 -4.26 -4.76
N PHE A 43 -3.52 -3.14 -4.77
CA PHE A 43 -4.05 -1.90 -5.34
C PHE A 43 -4.36 -2.08 -6.83
N LEU A 44 -3.49 -2.76 -7.60
CA LEU A 44 -3.75 -3.04 -9.01
C LEU A 44 -5.06 -3.82 -9.24
N SER A 45 -5.36 -4.82 -8.42
CA SER A 45 -6.64 -5.54 -8.49
C SER A 45 -7.84 -4.61 -8.27
N ALA A 46 -7.77 -3.73 -7.27
CA ALA A 46 -8.84 -2.77 -6.99
C ALA A 46 -8.96 -1.69 -8.09
N ALA A 47 -7.83 -1.23 -8.65
CA ALA A 47 -7.80 -0.29 -9.76
C ALA A 47 -8.44 -0.90 -11.02
N LEU A 48 -8.09 -2.14 -11.36
CA LEU A 48 -8.70 -2.87 -12.48
C LEU A 48 -10.20 -3.05 -12.28
N ALA A 49 -10.65 -3.40 -11.08
CA ALA A 49 -12.08 -3.48 -10.77
C ALA A 49 -12.80 -2.14 -10.99
N GLY A 50 -12.18 -1.02 -10.61
CA GLY A 50 -12.68 0.32 -10.88
C GLY A 50 -12.78 0.64 -12.37
N ILE A 51 -11.75 0.30 -13.15
CA ILE A 51 -11.73 0.47 -14.61
C ILE A 51 -12.83 -0.35 -15.27
N PHE A 52 -13.02 -1.61 -14.87
CA PHE A 52 -14.07 -2.47 -15.42
C PHE A 52 -15.46 -1.99 -15.04
N ALA A 53 -15.67 -1.56 -13.79
CA ALA A 53 -16.92 -0.95 -13.36
C ALA A 53 -17.24 0.32 -14.16
N ALA A 54 -16.23 1.16 -14.43
CA ALA A 54 -16.39 2.35 -15.26
C ALA A 54 -16.76 1.99 -16.69
N ARG A 55 -16.16 0.93 -17.24
CA ARG A 55 -16.43 0.48 -18.61
C ARG A 55 -17.88 0.01 -18.82
N VAL A 56 -18.54 -0.50 -17.78
CA VAL A 56 -19.95 -0.94 -17.82
C VAL A 56 -20.93 0.11 -17.25
N GLY A 57 -20.46 1.32 -16.93
CA GLY A 57 -21.30 2.40 -16.38
C GLY A 57 -21.76 2.18 -14.94
N GLN A 58 -21.12 1.29 -14.19
CA GLN A 58 -21.45 0.92 -12.81
C GLN A 58 -20.39 1.40 -11.80
N PHE A 59 -19.54 2.35 -12.20
CA PHE A 59 -18.53 2.88 -11.29
C PHE A 59 -19.17 3.81 -10.27
N HIS A 60 -19.02 3.45 -9.00
CA HIS A 60 -19.34 4.30 -7.87
C HIS A 60 -18.08 4.57 -7.07
N PHE A 61 -17.69 5.84 -6.98
CA PHE A 61 -16.44 6.26 -6.35
C PHE A 61 -16.34 5.83 -4.88
N VAL A 62 -17.40 6.06 -4.10
CA VAL A 62 -17.40 5.76 -2.66
C VAL A 62 -17.26 4.25 -2.38
N PRO A 63 -18.07 3.35 -2.96
CA PRO A 63 -17.87 1.90 -2.83
C PRO A 63 -16.49 1.43 -3.30
N TRP A 64 -16.01 1.94 -4.44
CA TRP A 64 -14.68 1.58 -4.95
C TRP A 64 -13.57 2.01 -3.99
N LEU A 65 -13.66 3.21 -3.41
CA LEU A 65 -12.70 3.71 -2.43
C LEU A 65 -12.70 2.86 -1.17
N LEU A 66 -13.88 2.52 -0.64
CA LEU A 66 -14.02 1.67 0.56
C LEU A 66 -13.42 0.28 0.34
N VAL A 67 -13.70 -0.35 -0.81
CA VAL A 67 -13.11 -1.65 -1.18
C VAL A 67 -11.60 -1.55 -1.33
N THR A 68 -11.09 -0.53 -2.01
CA THR A 68 -9.65 -0.33 -2.23
C THR A 68 -8.92 -0.17 -0.89
N VAL A 69 -9.42 0.71 -0.02
CA VAL A 69 -8.83 0.93 1.31
C VAL A 69 -8.94 -0.33 2.18
N GLY A 70 -10.11 -0.97 2.21
CA GLY A 70 -10.32 -2.19 2.99
C GLY A 70 -9.37 -3.32 2.58
N LEU A 71 -9.18 -3.53 1.26
CA LEU A 71 -8.27 -4.55 0.73
C LEU A 71 -6.81 -4.26 1.08
N ILE A 72 -6.37 -3.01 0.92
CA ILE A 72 -5.00 -2.60 1.25
C ILE A 72 -4.73 -2.80 2.74
N LEU A 73 -5.65 -2.36 3.61
CA LEU A 73 -5.50 -2.53 5.06
C LEU A 73 -5.53 -4.00 5.49
N SER A 74 -6.39 -4.81 4.87
CA SER A 74 -6.47 -6.24 5.16
C SER A 74 -5.17 -6.95 4.80
N HIS A 75 -4.60 -6.65 3.63
CA HIS A 75 -3.32 -7.22 3.23
C HIS A 75 -2.16 -6.68 4.06
N ALA A 76 -2.12 -5.38 4.35
CA ALA A 76 -1.09 -4.80 5.22
C ALA A 76 -1.08 -5.47 6.61
N THR A 77 -2.27 -5.74 7.16
CA THR A 77 -2.41 -6.48 8.43
C THR A 77 -1.91 -7.91 8.31
N ASN A 78 -2.27 -8.62 7.22
CA ASN A 78 -1.79 -9.97 6.98
C ASN A 78 -0.25 -10.03 6.84
N ASN A 79 0.35 -9.05 6.18
CA ASN A 79 1.81 -8.96 6.05
C ASN A 79 2.49 -8.70 7.40
N LEU A 80 1.89 -7.89 8.29
CA LEU A 80 2.41 -7.64 9.63
C LEU A 80 2.29 -8.86 10.55
N LEU A 81 1.23 -9.66 10.40
CA LEU A 81 1.02 -10.85 11.23
C LEU A 81 1.91 -12.04 10.82
N ASN A 82 2.35 -12.07 9.56
CA ASN A 82 3.18 -13.13 9.00
C ASN A 82 4.70 -12.88 9.19
N ASP A 83 5.07 -11.71 9.70
CA ASP A 83 6.47 -11.28 9.94
C ASP A 83 6.76 -11.22 11.45
#